data_AF-A0A2N2EKB6-F1
#
_entry.id   AF-A0A2N2EKB6-F1
#
_cell.length_a   1.000
_cell.length_b   1.000
_cell.length_c   1.000
_cell.angle_alpha   90.00
_cell.angle_beta   90.00
_cell.angle_gamma   90.00
#
_symmetry.space_group_name_H-M   'P 1'
#
loop_
_entity.id
_entity.type
_entity.pdbx_description
1 polymer ?
#
loop_
_entity_poly.entity_id
_entity_poly.type
_entity_poly.pdbx_seq_one_letter_code
_entity_poly.pdbx_strand_id
1 'polypeptide(L)'
;MRYTAFMVDIVNSKKLSKENREEVQFFIKQSLDVLNKIFRPSLTFDIIFSAGDEVQGLFKNPSSAVMYYRLLKMILAPLQIRCGIGVGEWDVKIINGTSSEQDGSAYHNAREAISQAHNTVGWNVLLNSNSDNDFYINTLLNSSFLLSRKQSVYQNEVSLLVELTNPFFDANVMELDGLQEILNLLQDKGHINYYLSTKGKNDVFKNVYNASIGNDPIQIFSENIYEEKMFLESTIKKGISTKISNITNTTRQNIDNIIKSANILSIRNIDLTTIIFIYRNYQR
;
A
#
# COMPACT_ATOMS: atom_id res chain seq x y z
N MET A 1 22.98 10.98 -3.85
CA MET A 1 21.53 10.97 -4.14
C MET A 1 20.96 9.77 -3.41
N ARG A 2 19.93 9.97 -2.58
CA ARG A 2 19.33 8.87 -1.80
C ARG A 2 18.21 8.20 -2.61
N TYR A 3 18.20 6.88 -2.60
CA TYR A 3 17.16 6.03 -3.17
C TYR A 3 16.45 5.29 -2.06
N THR A 4 15.40 4.56 -2.40
CA THR A 4 14.67 3.74 -1.44
C THR A 4 14.44 2.34 -1.96
N ALA A 5 15.15 1.37 -1.39
CA ALA A 5 14.89 -0.03 -1.65
C ALA A 5 13.62 -0.46 -0.90
N PHE A 6 12.83 -1.28 -1.57
CA PHE A 6 11.59 -1.82 -1.06
C PHE A 6 11.69 -3.34 -1.09
N MET A 7 11.47 -4.00 0.04
CA MET A 7 11.46 -5.46 0.14
C MET A 7 10.20 -5.90 0.85
N VAL A 8 9.56 -6.96 0.36
CA VAL A 8 8.37 -7.54 0.96
C VAL A 8 8.47 -9.06 0.97
N ASP A 9 8.04 -9.68 2.08
CA ASP A 9 7.82 -11.11 2.21
C ASP A 9 6.34 -11.41 2.55
N ILE A 10 5.92 -12.64 2.32
CA ILE A 10 4.59 -13.11 2.70
C ILE A 10 4.66 -13.71 4.10
N VAL A 11 3.88 -13.16 5.04
CA VAL A 11 3.83 -13.65 6.41
C VAL A 11 3.22 -15.05 6.45
N ASN A 12 3.94 -16.00 7.05
CA ASN A 12 3.53 -17.41 7.15
C ASN A 12 3.29 -18.10 5.78
N SER A 13 3.99 -17.71 4.71
CA SER A 13 3.88 -18.31 3.37
C SER A 13 3.97 -19.84 3.35
N LYS A 14 4.81 -20.41 4.23
CA LYS A 14 4.97 -21.86 4.41
C LYS A 14 3.71 -22.59 4.86
N LYS A 15 2.74 -21.89 5.47
CA LYS A 15 1.45 -22.45 5.91
C LYS A 15 0.41 -22.53 4.79
N LEU A 16 0.64 -21.86 3.66
CA LEU A 16 -0.21 -22.00 2.47
C LEU A 16 -0.03 -23.40 1.87
N SER A 17 -1.13 -24.05 1.50
CA SER A 17 -1.08 -25.27 0.67
C SER A 17 -0.39 -24.96 -0.66
N LYS A 18 0.14 -26.00 -1.32
CA LYS A 18 0.88 -25.81 -2.57
C LYS A 18 0.03 -25.11 -3.64
N GLU A 19 -1.22 -25.54 -3.83
CA GLU A 19 -2.17 -24.94 -4.77
C GLU A 19 -2.46 -23.48 -4.44
N ASN A 20 -2.81 -23.18 -3.17
CA ASN A 20 -3.07 -21.81 -2.74
C ASN A 20 -1.84 -20.91 -2.90
N ARG A 21 -0.63 -21.44 -2.68
CA ARG A 21 0.61 -20.68 -2.82
C ARG A 21 0.82 -20.21 -4.26
N GLU A 22 0.56 -21.08 -5.24
CA GLU A 22 0.69 -20.77 -6.67
C GLU A 22 -0.32 -19.69 -7.09
N GLU A 23 -1.60 -19.87 -6.78
CA GLU A 23 -2.66 -18.90 -7.10
C GLU A 23 -2.38 -17.52 -6.44
N VAL A 24 -1.94 -17.53 -5.17
CA VAL A 24 -1.60 -16.30 -4.44
C VAL A 24 -0.40 -15.60 -5.06
N GLN A 25 0.66 -16.33 -5.42
CA GLN A 25 1.84 -15.74 -6.06
C GLN A 25 1.50 -15.15 -7.44
N PHE A 26 0.65 -15.82 -8.21
CA PHE A 26 0.15 -15.29 -9.48
C PHE A 26 -0.61 -13.98 -9.27
N PHE A 27 -1.51 -13.93 -8.29
CA PHE A 27 -2.25 -12.70 -7.96
C PHE A 27 -1.34 -11.58 -7.46
N ILE A 28 -0.33 -11.90 -6.65
CA ILE A 28 0.69 -10.91 -6.23
C ILE A 28 1.40 -10.36 -7.46
N LYS A 29 1.84 -11.22 -8.40
CA LYS A 29 2.51 -10.77 -9.62
C LYS A 29 1.65 -9.79 -10.42
N GLN A 30 0.37 -10.11 -10.65
CA GLN A 30 -0.56 -9.20 -11.32
C GLN A 30 -0.76 -7.89 -10.54
N SER A 31 -0.84 -7.97 -9.20
CA SER A 31 -0.93 -6.79 -8.35
C SER A 31 0.30 -5.88 -8.48
N LEU A 32 1.50 -6.47 -8.52
CA LEU A 32 2.74 -5.74 -8.74
C LEU A 32 2.79 -5.11 -10.13
N ASP A 33 2.36 -5.81 -11.17
CA ASP A 33 2.36 -5.27 -12.53
C ASP A 33 1.45 -4.04 -12.67
N VAL A 34 0.26 -4.08 -12.06
CA VAL A 34 -0.65 -2.93 -12.01
C VAL A 34 -0.03 -1.77 -11.21
N LEU A 35 0.50 -2.05 -10.02
CA LEU A 35 1.10 -1.00 -9.19
C LEU A 35 2.40 -0.43 -9.80
N ASN A 36 3.19 -1.23 -10.51
CA ASN A 36 4.39 -0.75 -11.21
C ASN A 36 4.04 0.27 -12.30
N LYS A 37 2.93 0.06 -13.03
CA LYS A 37 2.41 1.08 -13.97
C LYS A 37 1.99 2.34 -13.22
N ILE A 38 1.17 2.19 -12.18
CA ILE A 38 0.66 3.33 -11.39
C ILE A 38 1.81 4.16 -10.81
N PHE A 39 2.84 3.54 -10.25
CA PHE A 39 3.96 4.23 -9.60
C PHE A 39 5.16 4.47 -10.52
N ARG A 40 5.01 4.28 -11.84
CA ARG A 40 6.10 4.42 -12.80
C ARG A 40 6.88 5.74 -12.68
N PRO A 41 6.24 6.90 -12.43
CA PRO A 41 6.96 8.17 -12.25
C PRO A 41 7.98 8.15 -11.10
N SER A 42 7.74 7.38 -10.03
CA SER A 42 8.60 7.32 -8.84
C SER A 42 9.51 6.10 -8.76
N LEU A 43 9.38 5.13 -9.66
CA LEU A 43 10.22 3.92 -9.69
C LEU A 43 11.55 4.18 -10.40
N THR A 44 12.60 3.57 -9.86
CA THR A 44 13.90 3.38 -10.51
C THR A 44 14.00 1.96 -11.07
N PHE A 45 13.52 0.97 -10.32
CA PHE A 45 13.28 -0.41 -10.78
C PHE A 45 11.91 -0.87 -10.36
N ASP A 46 11.25 -1.61 -11.25
CA ASP A 46 9.97 -2.25 -10.98
C ASP A 46 10.07 -3.18 -9.77
N ILE A 47 8.97 -3.29 -9.03
CA ILE A 47 8.85 -4.25 -7.94
C ILE A 47 8.55 -5.62 -8.56
N ILE A 48 9.45 -6.58 -8.34
CA ILE A 48 9.38 -7.94 -8.91
C ILE A 48 9.68 -9.00 -7.85
N PHE A 49 9.35 -10.25 -8.12
CA PHE A 49 9.85 -11.38 -7.33
C PHE A 49 11.37 -11.49 -7.46
N SER A 50 12.07 -11.66 -6.34
CA SER A 50 13.53 -11.85 -6.29
C SER A 50 13.90 -13.31 -6.06
N ALA A 51 13.38 -13.92 -5.00
CA ALA A 51 13.57 -15.32 -4.66
C ALA A 51 12.44 -15.83 -3.77
N GLY A 52 11.84 -16.96 -4.12
CA GLY A 52 10.77 -17.57 -3.34
C GLY A 52 9.52 -16.69 -3.25
N ASP A 53 9.16 -16.27 -2.05
CA ASP A 53 8.04 -15.38 -1.75
C ASP A 53 8.46 -13.92 -1.49
N GLU A 54 9.75 -13.61 -1.66
CA GLU A 54 10.27 -12.26 -1.54
C GLU A 54 10.08 -11.48 -2.84
N VAL A 55 9.62 -10.25 -2.70
CA VAL A 55 9.53 -9.26 -3.77
C VAL A 55 10.37 -8.04 -3.41
N GLN A 56 10.97 -7.42 -4.40
CA GLN A 56 11.76 -6.20 -4.19
C GLN A 56 11.75 -5.26 -5.38
N GLY A 57 12.09 -4.01 -5.13
CA GLY A 57 12.34 -3.00 -6.15
C GLY A 57 12.95 -1.73 -5.57
N LEU A 58 13.01 -0.67 -6.39
CA LEU A 58 13.72 0.55 -6.02
C LEU A 58 12.91 1.79 -6.41
N PHE A 59 12.68 2.68 -5.46
CA PHE A 59 12.06 3.98 -5.64
C PHE A 59 13.09 5.11 -5.62
N LYS A 60 12.71 6.24 -6.22
CA LYS A 60 13.45 7.51 -6.15
C LYS A 60 13.39 8.15 -4.75
N ASN A 61 12.35 7.86 -3.95
CA ASN A 61 12.16 8.47 -2.63
C ASN A 61 11.29 7.57 -1.71
N PRO A 62 11.40 7.75 -0.37
CA PRO A 62 10.71 6.89 0.58
C PRO A 62 9.20 7.12 0.71
N SER A 63 8.70 8.33 0.45
CA SER A 63 7.26 8.59 0.53
C SER A 63 6.50 7.78 -0.54
N SER A 64 7.08 7.62 -1.73
CA SER A 64 6.52 6.78 -2.80
C SER A 64 6.48 5.30 -2.40
N ALA A 65 7.54 4.78 -1.76
CA ALA A 65 7.58 3.40 -1.28
C ALA A 65 6.49 3.12 -0.22
N VAL A 66 6.24 4.07 0.68
CA VAL A 66 5.15 3.97 1.67
C VAL A 66 3.78 4.00 0.99
N MET A 67 3.57 4.88 0.01
CA MET A 67 2.31 4.90 -0.76
C MET A 67 2.06 3.59 -1.50
N TYR A 68 3.09 3.01 -2.12
CA TYR A 68 3.02 1.71 -2.78
C TYR A 68 2.66 0.60 -1.79
N TYR A 69 3.35 0.53 -0.64
CA TYR A 69 3.07 -0.45 0.42
C TYR A 69 1.60 -0.41 0.86
N ARG A 70 1.04 0.79 1.08
CA ARG A 70 -0.34 0.97 1.53
C ARG A 70 -1.33 0.31 0.56
N LEU A 71 -1.22 0.61 -0.73
CA LEU A 71 -2.09 0.04 -1.75
C LEU A 71 -1.88 -1.47 -1.88
N LEU A 72 -0.63 -1.93 -1.94
CA LEU A 72 -0.33 -3.37 -2.03
C LEU A 72 -0.94 -4.15 -0.85
N LYS A 73 -0.76 -3.67 0.38
CA LYS A 73 -1.33 -4.29 1.59
C LYS A 73 -2.85 -4.40 1.50
N MET A 74 -3.53 -3.34 1.05
CA MET A 74 -5.00 -3.32 0.94
C MET A 74 -5.51 -4.26 -0.17
N ILE A 75 -4.80 -4.32 -1.30
CA ILE A 75 -5.11 -5.22 -2.41
C ILE A 75 -4.93 -6.68 -1.99
N LEU A 76 -3.89 -7.01 -1.22
CA LEU A 76 -3.58 -8.39 -0.82
C LEU A 76 -4.37 -8.87 0.40
N ALA A 77 -4.99 -8.00 1.20
CA ALA A 77 -5.70 -8.43 2.42
C ALA A 77 -6.79 -9.50 2.14
N PRO A 78 -6.95 -10.54 2.97
CA PRO A 78 -6.35 -10.72 4.29
C PRO A 78 -4.98 -11.40 4.26
N LEU A 79 -4.38 -11.63 3.08
CA LEU A 79 -2.99 -12.07 3.01
C LEU A 79 -2.10 -11.00 3.67
N GLN A 80 -1.36 -11.42 4.69
CA GLN A 80 -0.46 -10.52 5.39
C GLN A 80 0.91 -10.53 4.71
N ILE A 81 1.41 -9.34 4.46
CA ILE A 81 2.77 -9.11 3.99
C ILE A 81 3.58 -8.40 5.08
N ARG A 82 4.90 -8.59 5.04
CA ARG A 82 5.86 -7.80 5.81
C ARG A 82 6.69 -6.97 4.85
N CYS A 83 7.03 -5.75 5.22
CA CYS A 83 7.77 -4.82 4.38
C CYS A 83 8.98 -4.21 5.10
N GLY A 84 10.13 -4.18 4.43
CA GLY A 84 11.27 -3.36 4.79
C GLY A 84 11.47 -2.26 3.76
N ILE A 85 11.57 -1.02 4.23
CA ILE A 85 11.82 0.17 3.39
C ILE A 85 13.19 0.73 3.80
N GLY A 86 14.16 0.69 2.89
CA GLY A 86 15.52 1.12 3.18
C GLY A 86 15.91 2.36 2.40
N VAL A 87 16.25 3.45 3.08
CA VAL A 87 16.73 4.69 2.47
C VAL A 87 18.24 4.72 2.52
N GLY A 88 18.88 4.98 1.38
CA GLY A 88 20.34 5.00 1.29
C GLY A 88 20.85 5.25 -0.12
N GLU A 89 22.11 4.93 -0.34
CA GLU A 89 22.76 5.00 -1.65
C GLU A 89 22.46 3.72 -2.48
N TRP A 90 22.55 3.88 -3.80
CA TRP A 90 22.47 2.80 -4.78
C TRP A 90 23.81 2.75 -5.51
N ASP A 91 24.62 1.76 -5.16
CA ASP A 91 26.06 1.72 -5.46
C ASP A 91 26.37 0.79 -6.63
N VAL A 92 25.84 -0.42 -6.60
CA VAL A 92 26.01 -1.41 -7.69
C VAL A 92 24.84 -1.24 -8.66
N LYS A 93 25.17 -0.75 -9.86
CA LYS A 93 24.21 -0.47 -10.93
C LYS A 93 24.43 -1.39 -12.12
N ILE A 94 23.77 -2.55 -12.11
CA ILE A 94 23.84 -3.47 -13.24
C ILE A 94 22.86 -2.99 -14.31
N ILE A 95 23.42 -2.46 -15.40
CA ILE A 95 22.66 -1.97 -16.56
C ILE A 95 21.87 -3.13 -17.15
N ASN A 96 20.57 -2.91 -17.41
CA ASN A 96 19.60 -3.93 -17.85
C ASN A 96 19.37 -5.08 -16.87
N GLY A 97 19.94 -5.01 -15.66
CA GLY A 97 19.64 -5.94 -14.59
C GLY A 97 18.26 -5.67 -13.98
N THR A 98 17.83 -6.57 -13.14
CA THR A 98 16.64 -6.47 -12.31
C THR A 98 16.98 -5.88 -10.94
N SER A 99 15.97 -5.56 -10.12
CA SER A 99 16.25 -5.08 -8.75
C SER A 99 16.99 -6.08 -7.87
N SER A 100 17.02 -7.39 -8.20
CA SER A 100 17.80 -8.40 -7.47
C SER A 100 19.29 -8.41 -7.76
N GLU A 101 19.68 -7.70 -8.80
CA GLU A 101 21.06 -7.62 -9.24
C GLU A 101 21.71 -6.29 -8.82
N GLN A 102 20.96 -5.44 -8.11
CA GLN A 102 21.42 -4.16 -7.62
C GLN A 102 21.85 -4.26 -6.16
N ASP A 103 22.70 -3.33 -5.72
CA ASP A 103 23.16 -3.28 -4.33
C ASP A 103 23.46 -1.85 -3.87
N GLY A 104 23.58 -1.67 -2.55
CA GLY A 104 23.91 -0.42 -1.90
C GLY A 104 23.26 -0.29 -0.52
N SER A 105 23.61 0.75 0.21
CA SER A 105 23.08 0.97 1.56
C SER A 105 21.54 1.04 1.62
N ALA A 106 20.86 1.46 0.55
CA ALA A 106 19.40 1.36 0.47
C ALA A 106 18.91 -0.09 0.63
N TYR A 107 19.51 -1.05 -0.09
CA TYR A 107 19.15 -2.47 -0.04
C TYR A 107 19.51 -3.12 1.29
N HIS A 108 20.69 -2.81 1.85
CA HIS A 108 21.10 -3.28 3.17
C HIS A 108 20.12 -2.80 4.26
N ASN A 109 19.74 -1.52 4.24
CA ASN A 109 18.81 -0.94 5.19
C ASN A 109 17.41 -1.57 5.07
N ALA A 110 16.94 -1.85 3.85
CA ALA A 110 15.64 -2.52 3.63
C ALA A 110 15.65 -3.95 4.17
N ARG A 111 16.75 -4.68 3.95
CA ARG A 111 16.98 -6.04 4.45
C ARG A 111 17.00 -6.06 5.98
N GLU A 112 17.67 -5.11 6.60
CA GLU A 112 17.67 -4.97 8.06
C GLU A 112 16.26 -4.67 8.58
N ALA A 113 15.55 -3.72 7.96
CA ALA A 113 14.20 -3.34 8.36
C ALA A 113 13.21 -4.52 8.30
N ILE A 114 13.20 -5.29 7.20
CA ILE A 114 12.32 -6.46 7.10
C ILE A 114 12.70 -7.56 8.10
N SER A 115 14.00 -7.74 8.38
CA SER A 115 14.48 -8.69 9.40
C SER A 115 14.04 -8.29 10.81
N GLN A 116 14.16 -7.01 11.17
CA GLN A 116 13.69 -6.51 12.46
C GLN A 116 12.16 -6.63 12.60
N ALA A 117 11.41 -6.34 11.54
CA ALA A 117 9.96 -6.55 11.51
C ALA A 117 9.60 -8.05 11.61
N HIS A 118 10.47 -8.95 11.14
CA HIS A 118 10.27 -10.39 11.32
C HIS A 118 10.37 -10.81 12.78
N ASN A 119 11.31 -10.23 13.51
CA ASN A 119 11.61 -10.62 14.88
C ASN A 119 10.78 -9.86 15.92
N THR A 120 9.98 -8.87 15.51
CA THR A 120 9.20 -8.02 16.41
C THR A 120 7.70 -8.27 16.25
N VAL A 121 7.07 -8.84 17.28
CA VAL A 121 5.64 -9.16 17.27
C VAL A 121 4.81 -7.90 17.07
N GLY A 122 3.90 -7.94 16.08
CA GLY A 122 2.96 -6.86 15.81
C GLY A 122 3.46 -5.81 14.81
N TRP A 123 4.66 -5.98 14.25
CA TRP A 123 5.23 -5.07 13.26
C TRP A 123 5.32 -5.76 11.90
N ASN A 124 4.65 -5.18 10.90
CA ASN A 124 4.68 -5.68 9.52
C ASN A 124 5.33 -4.71 8.54
N VAL A 125 5.75 -3.53 9.00
CA VAL A 125 6.49 -2.59 8.17
C VAL A 125 7.49 -1.84 9.03
N LEU A 126 8.70 -1.69 8.53
CA LEU A 126 9.71 -0.80 9.10
C LEU A 126 10.41 -0.04 7.97
N LEU A 127 10.72 1.22 8.26
CA LEU A 127 11.60 2.08 7.49
C LEU A 127 12.93 2.21 8.24
N ASN A 128 14.03 2.02 7.53
CA ASN A 128 15.38 2.29 8.01
C ASN A 128 16.05 3.28 7.07
N SER A 129 16.38 4.46 7.59
CA SER A 129 17.15 5.49 6.89
C SER A 129 18.46 5.84 7.59
N ASN A 130 18.82 5.09 8.64
CA ASN A 130 19.92 5.40 9.55
C ASN A 130 19.82 6.82 10.11
N SER A 131 18.62 7.25 10.51
CA SER A 131 18.42 8.55 11.14
C SER A 131 17.37 8.51 12.27
N ASP A 132 17.44 9.47 13.18
CA ASP A 132 16.55 9.57 14.34
C ASP A 132 15.05 9.69 13.95
N ASN A 133 14.78 10.12 12.71
CA ASN A 133 13.43 10.18 12.16
C ASN A 133 12.75 8.80 12.05
N ASP A 134 13.52 7.72 11.95
CA ASP A 134 13.01 6.35 11.82
C ASP A 134 12.11 5.98 13.00
N PHE A 135 12.44 6.42 14.21
CA PHE A 135 11.62 6.18 15.40
C PHE A 135 10.18 6.71 15.24
N TYR A 136 10.05 7.95 14.77
CA TYR A 136 8.75 8.60 14.58
C TYR A 136 7.99 7.97 13.42
N ILE A 137 8.66 7.76 12.28
CA ILE A 137 8.06 7.17 11.09
C ILE A 137 7.53 5.77 11.39
N ASN A 138 8.35 4.93 12.00
CA ASN A 138 7.98 3.55 12.32
C ASN A 138 6.83 3.50 13.32
N THR A 139 6.80 4.38 14.32
CA THR A 139 5.69 4.48 15.26
C THR A 139 4.37 4.83 14.56
N LEU A 140 4.40 5.78 13.61
CA LEU A 140 3.21 6.17 12.85
C LEU A 140 2.74 5.07 11.89
N LEU A 141 3.67 4.47 11.14
CA LEU A 141 3.41 3.32 10.26
C LEU A 141 2.77 2.17 11.03
N ASN A 142 3.30 1.84 12.20
CA ASN A 142 2.76 0.78 13.04
C ASN A 142 1.39 1.15 13.63
N SER A 143 1.17 2.41 14.00
CA SER A 143 -0.13 2.88 14.49
C SER A 143 -1.23 2.70 13.44
N SER A 144 -0.96 3.08 12.19
CA SER A 144 -1.85 2.81 11.05
C SER A 144 -2.07 1.31 10.84
N PHE A 145 -0.99 0.52 10.87
CA PHE A 145 -1.06 -0.93 10.75
C PHE A 145 -1.96 -1.58 11.81
N LEU A 146 -1.75 -1.26 13.09
CA LEU A 146 -2.52 -1.81 14.21
C LEU A 146 -4.03 -1.50 14.13
N LEU A 147 -4.40 -0.34 13.58
CA LEU A 147 -5.80 -0.01 13.30
C LEU A 147 -6.33 -0.83 12.12
N SER A 148 -5.60 -0.86 10.99
CA SER A 148 -6.01 -1.60 9.79
C SER A 148 -6.10 -3.12 10.02
N ARG A 149 -5.25 -3.70 10.89
CA ARG A 149 -5.25 -5.13 11.22
C ARG A 149 -6.54 -5.59 11.90
N LYS A 150 -7.29 -4.68 12.53
CA LYS A 150 -8.58 -4.98 13.17
C LYS A 150 -9.74 -5.03 12.18
N GLN A 151 -9.53 -4.58 10.95
CA GLN A 151 -10.57 -4.56 9.92
C GLN A 151 -10.92 -5.99 9.49
N SER A 152 -12.21 -6.25 9.31
CA SER A 152 -12.64 -7.43 8.55
C SER A 152 -12.25 -7.29 7.07
N VAL A 153 -12.32 -8.39 6.32
CA VAL A 153 -12.10 -8.38 4.86
C VAL A 153 -12.98 -7.31 4.20
N TYR A 154 -14.28 -7.32 4.51
CA TYR A 154 -15.25 -6.35 3.99
C TYR A 154 -14.90 -4.89 4.35
N GLN A 155 -14.42 -4.63 5.57
CA GLN A 155 -13.98 -3.28 5.98
C GLN A 155 -12.72 -2.82 5.24
N ASN A 156 -11.76 -3.72 4.99
CA ASN A 156 -10.60 -3.43 4.15
C ASN A 156 -11.01 -3.17 2.69
N GLU A 157 -11.94 -3.95 2.14
CA GLU A 157 -12.45 -3.74 0.78
C GLU A 157 -13.10 -2.36 0.62
N VAL A 158 -13.90 -1.92 1.61
CA VAL A 158 -14.44 -0.54 1.63
C VAL A 158 -13.33 0.50 1.79
N SER A 159 -12.30 0.21 2.59
CA SER A 159 -11.12 1.10 2.70
C SER A 159 -10.40 1.26 1.38
N LEU A 160 -10.26 0.17 0.60
CA LEU A 160 -9.67 0.20 -0.73
C LEU A 160 -10.52 1.01 -1.71
N LEU A 161 -11.85 0.86 -1.67
CA LEU A 161 -12.74 1.71 -2.48
C LEU A 161 -12.64 3.20 -2.11
N VAL A 162 -12.45 3.54 -0.82
CA VAL A 162 -12.17 4.92 -0.41
C VAL A 162 -10.85 5.41 -1.02
N GLU A 163 -9.80 4.60 -0.97
CA GLU A 163 -8.49 4.96 -1.53
C GLU A 163 -8.55 5.12 -3.05
N LEU A 164 -9.27 4.23 -3.76
CA LEU A 164 -9.46 4.35 -5.20
C LEU A 164 -10.34 5.56 -5.56
N THR A 165 -11.41 5.84 -4.81
CA THR A 165 -12.31 6.97 -5.09
C THR A 165 -11.68 8.32 -4.77
N ASN A 166 -10.84 8.39 -3.74
CA ASN A 166 -10.22 9.62 -3.27
C ASN A 166 -8.73 9.36 -2.96
N PRO A 167 -7.90 9.12 -4.00
CA PRO A 167 -6.51 8.73 -3.81
C PRO A 167 -5.65 9.89 -3.31
N PHE A 168 -4.61 9.56 -2.56
CA PHE A 168 -3.48 10.47 -2.36
C PHE A 168 -2.66 10.52 -3.64
N PHE A 169 -2.43 11.71 -4.19
CA PHE A 169 -1.89 11.87 -5.54
C PHE A 169 -0.84 12.98 -5.60
N ASP A 170 0.20 12.70 -6.38
CA ASP A 170 1.18 13.66 -6.89
C ASP A 170 1.67 13.13 -8.24
N ALA A 171 1.77 13.99 -9.26
CA ALA A 171 2.10 13.58 -10.61
C ALA A 171 3.54 13.07 -10.77
N ASN A 172 4.45 13.41 -9.85
CA ASN A 172 5.82 12.87 -9.83
C ASN A 172 5.89 11.51 -9.10
N VAL A 173 4.80 11.11 -8.44
CA VAL A 173 4.72 9.83 -7.72
C VAL A 173 3.99 8.78 -8.52
N MET A 174 2.82 9.11 -9.06
CA MET A 174 1.91 8.12 -9.63
C MET A 174 1.04 8.66 -10.78
N GLU A 175 0.49 7.74 -11.57
CA GLU A 175 -0.46 7.96 -12.65
C GLU A 175 -1.87 7.48 -12.24
N LEU A 176 -2.89 8.31 -12.43
CA LEU A 176 -4.27 7.99 -12.01
C LEU A 176 -4.95 6.95 -12.90
N ASP A 177 -4.62 6.92 -14.19
CA ASP A 177 -5.31 6.08 -15.18
C ASP A 177 -5.17 4.58 -14.85
N GLY A 178 -4.06 4.17 -14.21
CA GLY A 178 -3.85 2.81 -13.76
C GLY A 178 -4.72 2.37 -12.59
N LEU A 179 -5.35 3.29 -11.84
CA LEU A 179 -6.18 2.92 -10.67
C LEU A 179 -7.43 2.11 -11.05
N GLN A 180 -7.96 2.29 -12.27
CA GLN A 180 -9.08 1.49 -12.75
C GLN A 180 -8.67 0.03 -12.97
N GLU A 181 -7.40 -0.25 -13.32
CA GLU A 181 -6.90 -1.62 -13.45
C GLU A 181 -6.94 -2.38 -12.12
N ILE A 182 -6.82 -1.69 -10.97
CA ILE A 182 -6.96 -2.32 -9.65
C ILE A 182 -8.36 -2.91 -9.47
N LEU A 183 -9.41 -2.24 -9.96
CA LEU A 183 -10.76 -2.81 -9.85
C LEU A 183 -10.93 -4.09 -10.66
N ASN A 184 -10.34 -4.15 -11.85
CA ASN A 184 -10.37 -5.34 -12.69
C ASN A 184 -9.63 -6.49 -11.99
N LEU A 185 -8.45 -6.21 -11.43
CA LEU A 185 -7.69 -7.17 -10.63
C LEU A 185 -8.49 -7.73 -9.44
N LEU A 186 -9.27 -6.90 -8.75
CA LEU A 186 -10.06 -7.34 -7.59
C LEU A 186 -11.23 -8.25 -7.96
N GLN A 187 -11.66 -8.29 -9.22
CA GLN A 187 -12.62 -9.27 -9.71
C GLN A 187 -11.98 -10.66 -9.74
N ASP A 188 -10.76 -10.77 -10.29
CA ASP A 188 -10.00 -12.02 -10.36
C ASP A 188 -9.70 -12.58 -8.96
N LYS A 189 -9.47 -11.71 -7.98
CA LYS A 189 -9.30 -12.07 -6.57
C LYS A 189 -10.44 -12.92 -6.01
N GLY A 190 -11.67 -12.71 -6.50
CA GLY A 190 -12.85 -13.47 -6.10
C GLY A 190 -12.87 -14.94 -6.55
N HIS A 191 -11.98 -15.33 -7.46
CA HIS A 191 -11.90 -16.68 -8.01
C HIS A 191 -10.78 -17.54 -7.41
N ILE A 192 -10.00 -16.98 -6.50
CA ILE A 192 -8.84 -17.64 -5.87
C ILE A 192 -9.27 -18.32 -4.56
N ASN A 193 -8.88 -19.58 -4.39
CA ASN A 193 -9.34 -20.42 -3.29
C ASN A 193 -8.96 -19.87 -1.91
N TYR A 194 -7.74 -19.34 -1.78
CA TYR A 194 -7.28 -18.68 -0.56
C TYR A 194 -8.22 -17.54 -0.14
N TYR A 195 -8.58 -16.65 -1.07
CA TYR A 195 -9.44 -15.50 -0.76
C TYR A 195 -10.89 -15.95 -0.52
N LEU A 196 -11.40 -16.92 -1.26
CA LEU A 196 -12.72 -17.50 -1.02
C LEU A 196 -12.86 -18.09 0.38
N SER A 197 -11.84 -18.81 0.87
CA SER A 197 -11.85 -19.40 2.21
C SER A 197 -11.80 -18.39 3.35
N THR A 198 -11.38 -17.15 3.07
CA THR A 198 -11.23 -16.08 4.07
C THR A 198 -12.34 -15.04 4.02
N LYS A 199 -13.16 -15.03 2.95
CA LYS A 199 -14.30 -14.13 2.82
C LYS A 199 -15.44 -14.54 3.74
N GLY A 200 -16.06 -13.55 4.38
CA GLY A 200 -17.34 -13.72 5.07
C GLY A 200 -18.52 -13.79 4.10
N LYS A 201 -19.76 -13.77 4.60
CA LYS A 201 -20.97 -13.77 3.75
C LYS A 201 -21.08 -12.58 2.79
N ASN A 202 -20.34 -11.49 3.06
CA ASN A 202 -20.39 -10.25 2.29
C ASN A 202 -19.07 -10.06 1.52
N ASP A 203 -19.17 -9.99 0.20
CA ASP A 203 -18.06 -9.74 -0.73
C ASP A 203 -18.38 -8.45 -1.52
N VAL A 204 -17.58 -7.41 -1.30
CA VAL A 204 -17.80 -6.12 -1.97
C VAL A 204 -17.67 -6.26 -3.49
N PHE A 205 -16.69 -7.04 -3.95
CA PHE A 205 -16.27 -7.03 -5.35
C PHE A 205 -17.04 -8.02 -6.24
N LYS A 206 -17.91 -8.84 -5.65
CA LYS A 206 -18.73 -9.83 -6.38
C LYS A 206 -19.62 -9.22 -7.48
N ASN A 207 -20.03 -7.95 -7.33
CA ASN A 207 -20.96 -7.27 -8.22
C ASN A 207 -20.40 -5.99 -8.85
N VAL A 208 -19.08 -5.75 -8.79
CA VAL A 208 -18.45 -4.50 -9.27
C VAL A 208 -18.17 -4.54 -10.80
N TYR A 209 -18.86 -5.42 -11.53
CA TYR A 209 -18.72 -5.56 -12.99
C TYR A 209 -18.96 -4.21 -13.68
N ASN A 210 -17.95 -3.75 -14.45
CA ASN A 210 -17.98 -2.50 -15.22
C ASN A 210 -18.17 -1.21 -14.39
N ALA A 211 -17.91 -1.24 -13.07
CA ALA A 211 -17.92 -0.01 -12.29
C ALA A 211 -16.74 0.90 -12.70
N SER A 212 -17.06 2.11 -13.15
CA SER A 212 -16.07 3.18 -13.27
C SER A 212 -15.97 3.88 -11.92
N ILE A 213 -14.74 4.02 -11.40
CA ILE A 213 -14.49 4.89 -10.26
C ILE A 213 -14.13 6.27 -10.77
N GLY A 214 -15.03 7.23 -10.57
CA GLY A 214 -14.67 8.64 -10.68
C GLY A 214 -13.76 9.03 -9.51
N ASN A 215 -12.47 9.24 -9.78
CA ASN A 215 -11.49 9.62 -8.76
C ASN A 215 -11.57 11.13 -8.47
N ASP A 216 -11.59 11.49 -7.18
CA ASP A 216 -11.41 12.86 -6.70
C ASP A 216 -10.07 12.97 -5.94
N PRO A 217 -8.91 13.04 -6.59
CA PRO A 217 -7.60 12.98 -5.93
C PRO A 217 -7.41 14.08 -4.87
N ILE A 218 -6.68 13.76 -3.79
CA ILE A 218 -6.09 14.73 -2.86
C ILE A 218 -4.65 14.93 -3.30
N GLN A 219 -4.31 16.15 -3.70
CA GLN A 219 -2.92 16.54 -3.95
C GLN A 219 -2.19 16.48 -2.60
N ILE A 220 -1.11 15.70 -2.47
CA ILE A 220 -0.48 15.41 -1.15
C ILE A 220 0.84 16.14 -0.87
N PHE A 221 1.41 16.86 -1.84
CA PHE A 221 2.64 17.66 -1.65
C PHE A 221 2.50 19.14 -2.02
N SER A 222 1.28 19.62 -2.27
CA SER A 222 1.02 21.05 -2.41
C SER A 222 1.10 21.76 -1.06
N GLU A 223 1.61 22.99 -1.05
CA GLU A 223 1.81 23.82 0.15
C GLU A 223 0.52 23.95 1.00
N ASN A 224 -0.64 24.06 0.34
CA ASN A 224 -1.95 24.34 0.96
C ASN A 224 -2.56 23.24 1.86
N ILE A 225 -2.03 22.00 1.92
CA ILE A 225 -2.77 20.88 2.53
C ILE A 225 -2.89 21.02 4.06
N TYR A 226 -1.95 21.72 4.69
CA TYR A 226 -1.86 21.85 6.15
C TYR A 226 -1.37 23.25 6.58
N GLU A 227 -1.34 24.21 5.66
CA GLU A 227 -1.01 25.59 6.01
C GLU A 227 -2.00 26.13 7.04
N GLU A 228 -1.45 26.69 8.12
CA GLU A 228 -2.15 27.39 9.20
C GLU A 228 -3.14 26.56 10.04
N LYS A 229 -3.10 25.22 9.95
CA LYS A 229 -3.98 24.33 10.74
C LYS A 229 -3.23 23.54 11.81
N MET A 230 -3.80 23.48 13.01
CA MET A 230 -3.28 22.66 14.12
C MET A 230 -3.47 21.15 13.89
N PHE A 231 -4.45 20.75 13.08
CA PHE A 231 -4.77 19.36 12.79
C PHE A 231 -5.33 19.19 11.36
N LEU A 232 -5.24 17.97 10.84
CA LEU A 232 -5.80 17.57 9.55
C LEU A 232 -7.32 17.36 9.68
N GLU A 233 -8.12 18.21 9.01
CA GLU A 233 -9.58 18.20 9.14
C GLU A 233 -10.24 16.92 8.62
N SER A 234 -9.97 16.51 7.38
CA SER A 234 -10.47 15.25 6.82
C SER A 234 -9.74 14.85 5.55
N THR A 235 -9.37 13.58 5.45
CA THR A 235 -8.90 12.93 4.21
C THR A 235 -10.02 12.23 3.44
N ILE A 236 -11.26 12.49 3.83
CA ILE A 236 -12.47 11.99 3.18
C ILE A 236 -13.29 13.17 2.64
N LYS A 237 -13.47 13.21 1.32
CA LYS A 237 -14.32 14.20 0.65
C LYS A 237 -15.82 13.91 0.83
N LYS A 238 -16.63 14.98 0.80
CA LYS A 238 -18.09 14.91 0.87
C LYS A 238 -18.63 14.06 -0.29
N GLY A 239 -19.58 13.18 -0.01
CA GLY A 239 -20.23 12.33 -1.01
C GLY A 239 -19.56 10.97 -1.25
N ILE A 240 -18.43 10.67 -0.58
CA ILE A 240 -17.75 9.38 -0.76
C ILE A 240 -18.65 8.19 -0.47
N SER A 241 -19.47 8.28 0.58
CA SER A 241 -20.33 7.19 1.01
C SER A 241 -21.41 6.89 -0.02
N THR A 242 -21.88 7.92 -0.75
CA THR A 242 -22.82 7.76 -1.87
C THR A 242 -22.14 7.10 -3.07
N LYS A 243 -20.92 7.53 -3.41
CA LYS A 243 -20.16 6.92 -4.51
C LYS A 243 -19.91 5.43 -4.24
N ILE A 244 -19.43 5.11 -3.05
CA ILE A 244 -19.16 3.72 -2.64
C ILE A 244 -20.46 2.92 -2.54
N SER A 245 -21.54 3.48 -1.99
CA SER A 245 -22.80 2.74 -1.87
C SER A 245 -23.37 2.32 -3.23
N ASN A 246 -23.16 3.13 -4.27
CA ASN A 246 -23.53 2.79 -5.64
C ASN A 246 -22.67 1.65 -6.19
N ILE A 247 -21.36 1.66 -5.93
CA ILE A 247 -20.42 0.60 -6.35
C ILE A 247 -20.77 -0.73 -5.67
N THR A 248 -21.04 -0.70 -4.37
CA THR A 248 -21.25 -1.92 -3.56
C THR A 248 -22.72 -2.35 -3.49
N ASN A 249 -23.63 -1.66 -4.18
CA ASN A 249 -25.08 -1.87 -4.13
C ASN A 249 -25.62 -2.00 -2.69
N THR A 250 -25.28 -1.04 -1.83
CA THR A 250 -25.74 -0.99 -0.43
C THR A 250 -26.26 0.40 -0.08
N THR A 251 -26.68 0.63 1.16
CA THR A 251 -27.15 1.95 1.58
C THR A 251 -25.97 2.87 1.94
N ARG A 252 -26.10 4.16 1.67
CA ARG A 252 -25.14 5.19 2.13
C ARG A 252 -24.90 5.09 3.65
N GLN A 253 -25.96 4.89 4.44
CA GLN A 253 -25.87 4.76 5.90
C GLN A 253 -25.01 3.57 6.32
N ASN A 254 -25.09 2.45 5.60
CA ASN A 254 -24.22 1.31 5.84
C ASN A 254 -22.76 1.66 5.58
N ILE A 255 -22.45 2.34 4.46
CA ILE A 255 -21.09 2.81 4.17
C ILE A 255 -20.58 3.80 5.23
N ASP A 256 -21.39 4.76 5.65
CA ASP A 256 -21.04 5.69 6.74
C ASP A 256 -20.69 4.95 8.05
N ASN A 257 -21.49 3.92 8.40
CA ASN A 257 -21.23 3.06 9.55
C ASN A 257 -19.92 2.26 9.41
N ILE A 258 -19.61 1.78 8.21
CA ILE A 258 -18.37 1.05 7.92
C ILE A 258 -17.16 1.97 8.03
N ILE A 259 -17.19 3.16 7.41
CA ILE A 259 -16.12 4.16 7.47
C ILE A 259 -15.76 4.46 8.93
N LYS A 260 -16.77 4.63 9.79
CA LYS A 260 -16.59 4.86 11.22
C LYS A 260 -16.04 3.63 11.94
N SER A 261 -16.70 2.48 11.82
CA SER A 261 -16.34 1.26 12.56
C SER A 261 -14.98 0.68 12.15
N ALA A 262 -14.56 0.91 10.91
CA ALA A 262 -13.27 0.47 10.37
C ALA A 262 -12.13 1.48 10.58
N ASN A 263 -12.39 2.62 11.25
CA ASN A 263 -11.42 3.70 11.49
C ASN A 263 -10.76 4.25 10.21
N ILE A 264 -11.47 4.27 9.08
CA ILE A 264 -10.88 4.60 7.77
C ILE A 264 -10.31 6.02 7.76
N LEU A 265 -11.03 6.98 8.34
CA LEU A 265 -10.55 8.37 8.44
C LEU A 265 -9.26 8.48 9.26
N SER A 266 -9.22 7.82 10.43
CA SER A 266 -8.05 7.86 11.31
C SER A 266 -6.83 7.20 10.66
N ILE A 267 -7.01 6.06 10.01
CA ILE A 267 -5.95 5.36 9.26
C ILE A 267 -5.41 6.27 8.17
N ARG A 268 -6.27 6.85 7.33
CA ARG A 268 -5.87 7.76 6.25
C ARG A 268 -5.18 9.02 6.75
N ASN A 269 -5.62 9.59 7.87
CA ASN A 269 -4.97 10.75 8.47
C ASN A 269 -3.56 10.42 8.98
N ILE A 270 -3.36 9.28 9.65
CA ILE A 270 -2.05 8.81 10.10
C ILE A 270 -1.14 8.54 8.88
N ASP A 271 -1.67 7.84 7.88
CA ASP A 271 -0.93 7.53 6.66
C ASP A 271 -0.47 8.80 5.94
N LEU A 272 -1.39 9.77 5.73
CA LEU A 272 -1.06 11.04 5.07
C LEU A 272 0.02 11.78 5.87
N THR A 273 -0.16 11.90 7.19
CA THR A 273 0.81 12.56 8.08
C THR A 273 2.19 11.92 7.97
N THR A 274 2.24 10.58 7.92
CA THR A 274 3.49 9.83 7.74
C THR A 274 4.14 10.13 6.40
N ILE A 275 3.36 10.12 5.31
CA ILE A 275 3.84 10.40 3.95
C ILE A 275 4.42 11.82 3.84
N ILE A 276 3.74 12.82 4.42
CA ILE A 276 4.18 14.22 4.44
C ILE A 276 5.44 14.39 5.28
N PHE A 277 5.49 13.76 6.46
CA PHE A 277 6.65 13.82 7.33
C PHE A 277 7.89 13.26 6.62
N ILE A 278 7.75 12.10 5.96
CA ILE A 278 8.80 11.52 5.14
C ILE A 278 9.17 12.47 3.99
N TYR A 279 8.20 12.98 3.24
CA TYR A 279 8.47 13.90 2.13
C TYR A 279 9.32 15.10 2.58
N ARG A 280 8.95 15.76 3.68
CA ARG A 280 9.66 16.94 4.19
C ARG A 280 11.09 16.65 4.64
N ASN A 281 11.39 15.42 5.08
CA ASN A 281 12.69 15.06 5.64
C ASN A 281 13.65 14.37 4.64
N TYR A 282 13.15 13.87 3.50
CA TYR A 282 13.95 13.04 2.58
C TYR A 282 13.91 13.48 1.10
N GLN A 283 13.41 14.69 0.79
CA GLN A 283 13.36 15.27 -0.58
C GLN A 283 14.67 15.94 -1.05
N ARG A 284 15.83 15.66 -0.43
CA ARG A 284 17.13 16.23 -0.85
C ARG A 284 18.06 15.19 -1.45
#